data_AF-R1GP19-F1
#
_entry.id   AF-R1GP19-F1
#
_cell.length_a   1.000
_cell.length_b   1.000
_cell.length_c   1.000
_cell.angle_alpha   90.00
_cell.angle_beta   90.00
_cell.angle_gamma   90.00
#
_symmetry.space_group_name_H-M   'P 1'
#
loop_
_entity.id
_entity.type
_entity.pdbx_description
1 polymer ?
#
loop_
_entity_poly.entity_id
_entity_poly.type
_entity_poly.pdbx_seq_one_letter_code
_entity_poly.pdbx_strand_id
1 'polypeptide(L)'
;MVKPKILFLTCPEHGQANVHLAVIASLREHHNDDVDIYVSSYESLRPRVPDGVTFKPVFGHGLIHYFKPTLEEGMTVRNTFRYVWTAPGFFNTITAVTKMLTVIHSETPEEYVKTAQAIEEVIDELDPTLVVIDSMFAQARDAAKKKGQAQVVLSPNVLKDLTMPDQGWRIFTFPV
;
A
#
# COMPACT_ATOMS: atom_id res chain seq x y z
N MET A 1 7.76 24.84 -19.05
CA MET A 1 7.60 24.48 -17.62
C MET A 1 7.92 23.00 -17.48
N VAL A 2 8.57 22.59 -16.38
CA VAL A 2 8.79 21.15 -16.11
C VAL A 2 7.43 20.55 -15.77
N LYS A 3 7.07 19.44 -16.43
CA LYS A 3 5.81 18.74 -16.13
C LYS A 3 5.89 18.19 -14.69
N PRO A 4 4.88 18.41 -13.84
CA PRO A 4 4.84 17.80 -12.53
C PRO A 4 4.82 16.26 -12.66
N LYS A 5 5.63 15.61 -11.83
CA LYS A 5 5.74 14.16 -11.78
C LYS A 5 4.97 13.64 -10.56
N ILE A 6 4.05 12.72 -10.78
CA ILE A 6 3.24 12.10 -9.72
C ILE A 6 3.63 10.63 -9.62
N LEU A 7 4.11 10.22 -8.43
CA LEU A 7 4.49 8.84 -8.15
C LEU A 7 3.44 8.16 -7.27
N PHE A 8 2.80 7.12 -7.79
CA PHE A 8 1.89 6.27 -7.05
C PHE A 8 2.62 5.07 -6.46
N LEU A 9 2.53 4.91 -5.13
CA LEU A 9 3.09 3.79 -4.38
C LEU A 9 1.93 2.97 -3.80
N THR A 10 1.70 1.77 -4.34
CA THR A 10 0.57 0.92 -3.92
C THR A 10 0.92 -0.55 -3.78
N CYS A 11 0.23 -1.25 -2.89
CA CYS A 11 0.31 -2.70 -2.77
C CYS A 11 -0.44 -3.37 -3.94
N PRO A 12 0.00 -4.53 -4.45
CA PRO A 12 -0.57 -5.17 -5.64
C PRO A 12 -1.96 -5.78 -5.40
N GLU A 13 -2.41 -5.90 -4.14
CA GLU A 13 -3.71 -6.44 -3.77
C GLU A 13 -4.84 -5.70 -4.49
N HIS A 14 -5.79 -6.46 -5.04
CA HIS A 14 -6.86 -5.90 -5.86
C HIS A 14 -7.63 -4.76 -5.17
N GLY A 15 -7.97 -4.93 -3.90
CA GLY A 15 -8.71 -3.92 -3.13
C GLY A 15 -7.94 -2.61 -2.96
N GLN A 16 -6.61 -2.68 -2.89
CA GLN A 16 -5.76 -1.51 -2.70
C GLN A 16 -5.40 -0.85 -4.04
N ALA A 17 -4.77 -1.60 -4.95
CA ALA A 17 -4.29 -1.07 -6.23
C ALA A 17 -5.40 -0.50 -7.12
N ASN A 18 -6.64 -1.02 -7.06
CA ASN A 18 -7.71 -0.57 -7.95
C ASN A 18 -8.04 0.92 -7.79
N VAL A 19 -8.00 1.46 -6.56
CA VAL A 19 -8.32 2.87 -6.32
C VAL A 19 -7.21 3.76 -6.90
N HIS A 20 -5.95 3.35 -6.77
CA HIS A 20 -4.81 4.04 -7.39
C HIS A 20 -4.92 4.03 -8.92
N LEU A 21 -5.18 2.86 -9.51
CA LEU A 21 -5.34 2.74 -10.97
C LEU A 21 -6.54 3.54 -11.50
N ALA A 22 -7.64 3.62 -10.76
CA ALA A 22 -8.80 4.43 -11.12
C ALA A 22 -8.48 5.94 -11.08
N VAL A 23 -7.74 6.41 -10.06
CA VAL A 23 -7.29 7.79 -9.98
C VAL A 23 -6.33 8.11 -11.12
N ILE A 24 -5.40 7.21 -11.44
CA ILE A 24 -4.49 7.34 -12.58
C ILE A 24 -5.27 7.46 -13.89
N ALA A 25 -6.27 6.61 -14.11
CA ALA A 25 -7.10 6.67 -15.31
C ALA A 25 -7.82 8.02 -15.44
N SER A 26 -8.40 8.52 -14.33
CA SER A 26 -9.06 9.82 -14.29
C SER A 26 -8.09 10.99 -14.55
N LEU A 27 -6.90 10.97 -13.93
CA LEU A 27 -5.88 11.99 -14.15
C LEU A 27 -5.43 12.02 -15.61
N ARG A 28 -5.31 10.87 -16.26
CA ARG A 28 -4.95 10.80 -17.67
C ARG A 28 -6.05 11.32 -18.58
N GLU A 29 -7.31 11.02 -18.28
CA GLU A 29 -8.44 11.53 -19.06
C GLU A 29 -8.49 13.07 -19.04
N HIS A 30 -8.20 13.69 -17.90
CA HIS A 30 -8.35 15.14 -17.71
C HIS A 30 -7.05 15.94 -17.92
N HIS A 31 -5.88 15.32 -17.78
CA HIS A 31 -4.57 16.00 -17.71
C HIS A 31 -3.45 15.28 -18.48
N ASN A 32 -3.79 14.45 -19.49
CA ASN A 32 -2.88 13.52 -20.18
C ASN A 32 -1.46 14.04 -20.44
N ASP A 33 -1.33 15.22 -21.06
CA ASP A 33 -0.03 15.78 -21.45
C ASP A 33 0.54 16.78 -20.43
N ASP A 34 -0.18 17.07 -19.35
CA ASP A 34 0.22 18.05 -18.35
C ASP A 34 0.98 17.42 -17.18
N VAL A 35 0.85 16.10 -16.95
CA VAL A 35 1.42 15.40 -15.81
C VAL A 35 2.13 14.11 -16.22
N ASP A 36 3.32 13.85 -15.65
CA ASP A 36 4.02 12.59 -15.85
C ASP A 36 3.67 11.63 -14.70
N ILE A 37 3.08 10.48 -15.03
CA ILE A 37 2.58 9.52 -14.03
C ILE A 37 3.50 8.30 -13.95
N TYR A 38 3.93 8.00 -12.73
CA TYR A 38 4.74 6.85 -12.38
C TYR A 38 3.98 5.97 -11.39
N VAL A 39 4.10 4.66 -11.54
CA VAL A 39 3.59 3.68 -10.58
C VAL A 39 4.74 2.83 -10.11
N SER A 40 4.90 2.72 -8.80
CA SER A 40 5.85 1.80 -8.20
C SER A 40 5.17 0.88 -7.21
N SER A 41 5.43 -0.42 -7.38
CA SER A 41 4.84 -1.53 -6.64
C SER A 41 5.68 -2.78 -6.88
N TYR A 42 5.30 -3.90 -6.26
CA TYR A 42 5.88 -5.19 -6.57
C TYR A 42 5.58 -5.60 -8.01
N GLU A 43 6.46 -6.41 -8.59
CA GLU A 43 6.40 -6.84 -10.00
C GLU A 43 5.06 -7.47 -10.40
N SER A 44 4.34 -8.09 -9.46
CA SER A 44 3.02 -8.67 -9.68
C SER A 44 1.94 -7.66 -10.11
N LEU A 45 2.13 -6.35 -9.88
CA LEU A 45 1.18 -5.33 -10.32
C LEU A 45 1.36 -4.92 -11.79
N ARG A 46 2.54 -5.14 -12.39
CA ARG A 46 2.88 -4.67 -13.74
C ARG A 46 1.79 -4.95 -14.79
N PRO A 47 1.18 -6.16 -14.86
CA PRO A 47 0.18 -6.46 -15.89
C PRO A 47 -1.11 -5.63 -15.80
N ARG A 48 -1.35 -4.94 -14.68
CA ARG A 48 -2.54 -4.13 -14.43
C ARG A 48 -2.31 -2.62 -14.63
N VAL A 49 -1.07 -2.23 -14.91
CA VAL A 49 -0.73 -0.83 -15.15
C VAL A 49 -1.15 -0.46 -16.58
N PRO A 50 -1.92 0.63 -16.78
CA PRO A 50 -2.38 1.01 -18.11
C PRO A 50 -1.24 1.54 -18.99
N ASP A 51 -1.38 1.37 -20.30
CA ASP A 51 -0.39 1.84 -21.28
C ASP A 51 -0.17 3.35 -21.20
N GLY A 52 1.08 3.81 -21.19
CA GLY A 52 1.43 5.22 -21.06
C GLY A 52 1.73 5.68 -19.62
N VAL A 53 1.70 4.75 -18.65
CA VAL A 53 2.19 4.99 -17.28
C VAL A 53 3.52 4.27 -17.09
N THR A 54 4.50 4.96 -16.52
CA THR A 54 5.83 4.37 -16.31
C THR A 54 5.82 3.52 -15.04
N PHE A 55 6.00 2.21 -15.17
CA PHE A 55 6.08 1.29 -14.03
C PHE A 55 7.52 1.09 -13.55
N LYS A 56 7.75 1.27 -12.24
CA LYS A 56 9.03 1.10 -11.56
C LYS A 56 8.90 -0.02 -10.52
N PRO A 57 9.41 -1.23 -10.78
CA PRO A 57 9.29 -2.33 -9.83
C PRO A 57 10.14 -2.08 -8.59
N VAL A 58 9.62 -2.47 -7.42
CA VAL A 58 10.37 -2.50 -6.17
C VAL A 58 10.56 -3.92 -5.67
N PHE A 59 11.61 -4.12 -4.86
CA PHE A 59 11.88 -5.40 -4.22
C PHE A 59 10.75 -5.79 -3.27
N GLY A 60 10.38 -7.07 -3.28
CA GLY A 60 9.41 -7.67 -2.37
C GLY A 60 8.26 -8.35 -3.09
N HIS A 61 7.26 -8.76 -2.31
CA HIS A 61 6.08 -9.44 -2.82
C HIS A 61 4.81 -8.92 -2.14
N GLY A 62 3.68 -9.04 -2.83
CA GLY A 62 2.37 -8.79 -2.20
C GLY A 62 2.07 -9.80 -1.10
N LEU A 63 1.11 -9.46 -0.23
CA LEU A 63 0.67 -10.27 0.91
C LEU A 63 0.33 -11.70 0.51
N ILE A 64 -0.32 -11.87 -0.65
CA ILE A 64 -0.72 -13.19 -1.18
C ILE A 64 0.48 -14.11 -1.38
N HIS A 65 1.67 -13.57 -1.69
CA HIS A 65 2.86 -14.38 -1.86
C HIS A 65 3.31 -15.02 -0.56
N TYR A 66 3.34 -14.27 0.54
CA TYR A 66 3.79 -14.75 1.84
C TYR A 66 2.84 -15.77 2.48
N PHE A 67 1.57 -15.78 2.07
CA PHE A 67 0.63 -16.84 2.45
C PHE A 67 0.87 -18.17 1.71
N LYS A 68 1.55 -18.18 0.55
CA LYS A 68 1.79 -19.43 -0.19
C LYS A 68 2.81 -20.37 0.46
N PRO A 69 3.94 -19.91 1.04
CA PRO A 69 4.96 -20.79 1.62
C PRO A 69 4.72 -21.20 3.08
N THR A 70 3.91 -20.46 3.87
CA THR A 70 3.61 -20.83 5.28
C THR A 70 2.42 -21.79 5.43
N LEU A 71 1.71 -22.09 4.34
CA LEU A 71 0.46 -22.84 4.36
C LEU A 71 0.65 -24.11 3.51
N GLU A 72 0.42 -25.28 4.12
CA GLU A 72 0.31 -26.56 3.41
C GLU A 72 -0.54 -26.40 2.14
N GLU A 73 -0.12 -27.04 1.06
CA GLU A 73 -0.74 -26.99 -0.27
C GLU A 73 -2.28 -27.06 -0.18
N GLY A 74 -2.98 -25.97 -0.50
CA GLY A 74 -4.43 -25.99 -0.73
C GLY A 74 -5.31 -24.92 -0.05
N MET A 75 -4.75 -23.92 0.64
CA MET A 75 -5.58 -22.90 1.30
C MET A 75 -5.78 -21.62 0.45
N THR A 76 -7.04 -21.35 0.06
CA THR A 76 -7.50 -20.13 -0.65
C THR A 76 -7.57 -18.91 0.28
N VAL A 77 -7.74 -17.69 -0.25
CA VAL A 77 -7.98 -16.42 0.51
C VAL A 77 -9.00 -16.58 1.65
N ARG A 78 -10.00 -17.45 1.45
CA ARG A 78 -11.04 -17.83 2.42
C ARG A 78 -10.49 -18.39 3.74
N ASN A 79 -9.33 -19.03 3.71
CA ASN A 79 -8.72 -19.65 4.88
C ASN A 79 -7.83 -18.69 5.68
N THR A 80 -7.27 -17.64 5.06
CA THR A 80 -6.60 -16.55 5.78
C THR A 80 -7.59 -15.79 6.67
N PHE A 81 -8.79 -15.52 6.15
CA PHE A 81 -9.89 -14.98 6.97
C PHE A 81 -10.27 -15.92 8.12
N ARG A 82 -10.15 -17.25 7.93
CA ARG A 82 -10.38 -18.24 8.99
C ARG A 82 -9.27 -18.27 10.04
N TYR A 83 -8.03 -17.93 9.69
CA TYR A 83 -6.92 -17.83 10.64
C TYR A 83 -7.08 -16.63 11.59
N VAL A 84 -7.51 -15.50 11.03
CA VAL A 84 -7.85 -14.27 11.78
C VAL A 84 -9.19 -14.40 12.50
N TRP A 85 -10.06 -15.31 12.05
CA TRP A 85 -11.34 -15.57 12.69
C TRP A 85 -11.14 -16.10 14.11
N THR A 86 -11.56 -15.31 15.09
CA THR A 86 -11.64 -15.69 16.50
C THR A 86 -13.06 -15.43 17.00
N ALA A 87 -13.55 -16.27 17.91
CA ALA A 87 -14.84 -16.02 18.55
C ALA A 87 -14.81 -14.66 19.29
N PRO A 88 -15.92 -13.89 19.33
CA PRO A 88 -15.95 -12.62 20.06
C PRO A 88 -15.58 -12.80 21.54
N GLY A 89 -14.76 -11.91 22.09
CA GLY A 89 -14.38 -11.91 23.51
C GLY A 89 -13.05 -11.20 23.75
N PHE A 90 -12.82 -10.62 24.92
CA PHE A 90 -11.66 -9.75 25.19
C PHE A 90 -10.31 -10.39 24.81
N PHE A 91 -10.02 -11.59 25.33
CA PHE A 91 -8.76 -12.31 25.03
C PHE A 91 -8.67 -12.77 23.57
N ASN A 92 -9.79 -13.12 22.96
CA ASN A 92 -9.84 -13.50 21.56
C ASN A 92 -9.61 -12.30 20.65
N THR A 93 -10.14 -11.12 20.99
CA THR A 93 -9.89 -9.88 20.28
C THR A 93 -8.42 -9.50 20.35
N ILE A 94 -7.78 -9.60 21.52
CA ILE A 94 -6.32 -9.39 21.64
C ILE A 94 -5.57 -10.35 20.70
N THR A 95 -5.97 -11.62 20.67
CA THR A 95 -5.37 -12.62 19.79
C THR A 95 -5.62 -12.33 18.31
N ALA A 96 -6.80 -11.84 17.95
CA ALA A 96 -7.12 -11.46 16.58
C ALA A 96 -6.27 -10.28 16.11
N VAL A 97 -6.10 -9.27 16.96
CA VAL A 97 -5.28 -8.10 16.66
C VAL A 97 -3.81 -8.49 16.43
N THR A 98 -3.25 -9.36 17.28
CA THR A 98 -1.86 -9.82 17.10
C THR A 98 -1.69 -10.66 15.83
N LYS A 99 -2.63 -11.56 15.54
CA LYS A 99 -2.65 -12.33 14.28
C LYS A 99 -2.80 -11.43 13.05
N MET A 100 -3.60 -10.38 13.14
CA MET A 100 -3.81 -9.43 12.04
C MET A 100 -2.52 -8.69 11.69
N LEU A 101 -1.72 -8.30 12.68
CA LEU A 101 -0.41 -7.69 12.43
C LEU A 101 0.53 -8.61 11.66
N THR A 102 0.56 -9.92 11.99
CA THR A 102 1.38 -10.90 11.24
C THR A 102 0.90 -11.15 9.81
N VAL A 103 -0.39 -10.90 9.56
CA VAL A 103 -1.01 -11.02 8.23
C VAL A 103 -0.73 -9.76 7.39
N ILE A 104 -0.65 -8.58 8.01
CA ILE A 104 -0.36 -7.32 7.32
C ILE A 104 1.15 -7.15 7.06
N HIS A 105 1.98 -7.56 8.02
CA HIS A 105 3.45 -7.55 7.91
C HIS A 105 3.95 -8.98 7.91
N SER A 106 3.75 -9.66 6.78
CA SER A 106 4.21 -11.04 6.60
C SER A 106 5.67 -11.12 6.14
N GLU A 107 6.21 -10.00 5.67
CA GLU A 107 7.61 -9.82 5.33
C GLU A 107 8.53 -9.88 6.56
N THR A 108 9.78 -10.28 6.33
CA THR A 108 10.81 -10.18 7.37
C THR A 108 11.24 -8.73 7.57
N PRO A 109 11.80 -8.35 8.74
CA PRO A 109 12.34 -7.01 8.97
C PRO A 109 13.40 -6.59 7.93
N GLU A 110 14.22 -7.53 7.48
CA GLU A 110 15.24 -7.29 6.46
C GLU A 110 14.62 -6.99 5.10
N GLU A 111 13.58 -7.74 4.71
CA GLU A 111 12.82 -7.48 3.49
C GLU A 111 12.10 -6.12 3.57
N TYR A 112 11.50 -5.78 4.72
CA TYR A 112 10.87 -4.49 4.94
C TYR A 112 11.83 -3.33 4.67
N VAL A 113 13.02 -3.36 5.30
CA VAL A 113 14.03 -2.30 5.13
C VAL A 113 14.52 -2.24 3.68
N LYS A 114 14.74 -3.39 3.05
CA LYS A 114 15.19 -3.46 1.66
C LYS A 114 14.15 -2.89 0.69
N THR A 115 12.87 -3.17 0.89
CA THR A 115 11.78 -2.57 0.11
C THR A 115 11.72 -1.06 0.34
N ALA A 116 11.84 -0.59 1.59
CA ALA A 116 11.85 0.85 1.90
C ALA A 116 13.02 1.56 1.21
N GLN A 117 14.23 0.99 1.25
CA GLN A 117 15.42 1.52 0.57
C GLN A 117 15.24 1.56 -0.96
N ALA A 118 14.66 0.51 -1.56
CA ALA A 118 14.37 0.51 -3.00
C ALA A 118 13.38 1.62 -3.38
N ILE A 119 12.42 1.94 -2.51
CA ILE A 119 11.48 3.06 -2.72
C ILE A 119 12.20 4.41 -2.58
N GLU A 120 13.12 4.54 -1.62
CA GLU A 120 13.96 5.74 -1.49
C GLU A 120 14.74 6.01 -2.78
N GLU A 121 15.33 4.97 -3.38
CA GLU A 121 16.04 5.05 -4.66
C GLU A 121 15.12 5.51 -5.80
N VAL A 122 13.89 5.00 -5.87
CA VAL A 122 12.90 5.43 -6.86
C VAL A 122 12.52 6.90 -6.69
N ILE A 123 12.36 7.36 -5.44
CA ILE A 123 12.07 8.77 -5.14
C ILE A 123 13.25 9.65 -5.57
N ASP A 124 14.49 9.24 -5.26
CA ASP A 124 15.70 9.96 -5.65
C ASP A 124 15.91 10.02 -7.17
N GLU A 125 15.61 8.94 -7.89
CA GLU A 125 15.74 8.89 -9.35
C GLU A 125 14.71 9.81 -10.03
N LEU A 126 13.47 9.81 -9.54
CA LEU A 126 12.36 10.49 -10.20
C LEU A 126 12.24 11.96 -9.82
N ASP A 127 12.60 12.34 -8.59
CA ASP A 127 12.31 13.64 -7.97
C ASP A 127 10.84 14.05 -8.19
N PRO A 128 9.87 13.28 -7.64
CA PRO A 128 8.46 13.52 -7.88
C PRO A 128 8.00 14.81 -7.21
N THR A 129 7.04 15.51 -7.81
CA THR A 129 6.41 16.68 -7.19
C THR A 129 5.44 16.25 -6.08
N LEU A 130 4.78 15.10 -6.26
CA LEU A 130 3.83 14.53 -5.30
C LEU A 130 3.96 13.01 -5.29
N VAL A 131 3.95 12.42 -4.10
CA VAL A 131 3.84 10.97 -3.92
C VAL A 131 2.45 10.63 -3.38
N VAL A 132 1.76 9.73 -4.06
CA VAL A 132 0.47 9.20 -3.65
C VAL A 132 0.71 7.81 -3.05
N ILE A 133 0.44 7.66 -1.76
CA ILE A 133 0.80 6.48 -0.98
C ILE A 133 -0.45 5.72 -0.57
N ASP A 134 -0.38 4.41 -0.74
CA ASP A 134 -1.38 3.48 -0.25
C ASP A 134 -1.33 3.34 1.28
N SER A 135 -2.50 3.38 1.90
CA SER A 135 -2.66 3.22 3.35
C SER A 135 -2.06 1.94 3.94
N MET A 136 -1.95 0.86 3.17
CA MET A 136 -1.37 -0.41 3.61
C MET A 136 0.11 -0.57 3.24
N PHE A 137 0.70 0.37 2.48
CA PHE A 137 2.08 0.27 2.04
C PHE A 137 3.02 0.99 3.02
N ALA A 138 3.23 0.40 4.19
CA ALA A 138 3.98 1.02 5.29
C ALA A 138 5.43 1.38 4.89
N GLN A 139 6.09 0.50 4.15
CA GLN A 139 7.45 0.70 3.63
C GLN A 139 7.55 1.98 2.80
N ALA A 140 6.55 2.21 1.93
CA ALA A 140 6.47 3.40 1.09
C ALA A 140 6.26 4.68 1.90
N ARG A 141 5.37 4.64 2.88
CA ARG A 141 5.10 5.76 3.79
C ARG A 141 6.35 6.15 4.57
N ASP A 142 7.06 5.17 5.11
CA ASP A 142 8.24 5.41 5.93
C ASP A 142 9.39 5.99 5.08
N ALA A 143 9.60 5.44 3.88
CA ALA A 143 10.55 5.96 2.90
C ALA A 143 10.23 7.41 2.51
N ALA A 144 8.99 7.69 2.09
CA ALA A 144 8.58 9.04 1.68
C ALA A 144 8.72 10.06 2.83
N LYS A 145 8.32 9.67 4.05
CA LYS A 145 8.47 10.51 5.26
C LYS A 145 9.93 10.80 5.57
N LYS A 146 10.81 9.80 5.48
CA LYS A 146 12.26 9.97 5.70
C LYS A 146 12.88 10.93 4.69
N LYS A 147 12.43 10.91 3.44
CA LYS A 147 12.90 11.80 2.37
C LYS A 147 12.30 13.22 2.44
N GLY A 148 11.33 13.47 3.34
CA GLY A 148 10.65 14.76 3.44
C GLY A 148 9.78 15.08 2.22
N GLN A 149 9.35 14.04 1.49
CA GLN A 149 8.62 14.17 0.25
C GLN A 149 7.17 14.61 0.48
N ALA A 150 6.64 15.50 -0.38
CA ALA A 150 5.23 15.84 -0.36
C ALA A 150 4.38 14.60 -0.69
N GLN A 151 3.47 14.25 0.23
CA GLN A 151 2.72 12.99 0.15
C GLN A 151 1.22 13.17 0.42
N VAL A 152 0.42 12.35 -0.25
CA VAL A 152 -1.02 12.20 0.00
C VAL A 152 -1.31 10.71 0.17
N VAL A 153 -2.14 10.36 1.15
CA VAL A 153 -2.59 8.97 1.35
C VAL A 153 -3.86 8.74 0.55
N LEU A 154 -3.86 7.73 -0.31
CA LEU A 154 -5.01 7.26 -1.05
C LEU A 154 -5.39 5.86 -0.54
N SER A 155 -6.64 5.70 -0.11
CA SER A 155 -7.14 4.46 0.45
C SER A 155 -8.49 4.07 -0.14
N PRO A 156 -8.78 2.77 -0.29
CA PRO A 156 -10.13 2.28 -0.55
C PRO A 156 -11.05 2.34 0.68
N ASN A 157 -10.52 2.61 1.87
CA ASN A 157 -11.28 2.63 3.11
C ASN A 157 -11.82 4.03 3.43
N VAL A 158 -12.78 4.07 4.35
CA VAL A 158 -13.36 5.33 4.82
C VAL A 158 -12.36 6.11 5.68
N LEU A 159 -12.49 7.44 5.68
CA LEU A 159 -11.56 8.34 6.37
C LEU A 159 -11.33 7.97 7.85
N LYS A 160 -12.37 7.50 8.55
CA LYS A 160 -12.26 7.09 9.96
C LYS A 160 -11.24 5.97 10.19
N ASP A 161 -11.07 5.06 9.22
CA ASP A 161 -10.13 3.94 9.34
C ASP A 161 -8.69 4.41 9.16
N LEU A 162 -8.49 5.53 8.45
CA LEU A 162 -7.17 6.14 8.23
C LEU A 162 -6.72 7.03 9.38
N THR A 163 -7.64 7.75 10.01
CA THR A 163 -7.31 8.72 11.06
C THR A 163 -7.18 8.09 12.44
N MET A 164 -7.44 6.78 12.59
CA MET A 164 -7.31 6.07 13.87
C MET A 164 -5.97 6.33 14.59
N PRO A 165 -4.80 6.30 13.92
CA PRO A 165 -3.52 6.62 14.56
C PRO A 165 -3.44 8.06 15.07
N ASP A 166 -4.08 9.01 14.37
CA ASP A 166 -4.06 10.44 14.68
C ASP A 166 -5.06 10.83 15.78
N GLN A 167 -6.00 9.92 16.10
CA GLN A 167 -7.04 10.17 17.10
C GLN A 167 -6.56 10.01 18.55
N GLY A 168 -5.41 9.36 18.80
CA GLY A 168 -4.92 9.10 20.15
C GLY A 168 -5.97 8.38 21.01
N TRP A 169 -6.36 8.95 22.15
CA TRP A 169 -7.43 8.40 23.02
C TRP A 169 -8.84 8.77 22.57
N ARG A 170 -8.97 9.57 21.51
CA ARG A 170 -10.24 10.09 21.00
C ARG A 170 -10.83 9.18 19.91
N ILE A 171 -10.61 7.87 20.01
CA ILE A 171 -10.92 6.85 18.98
C ILE A 171 -12.40 6.76 18.53
N PHE A 172 -13.30 7.48 19.20
CA PHE A 172 -14.74 7.56 18.88
C PHE A 172 -15.18 8.94 18.39
N THR A 173 -14.25 9.83 18.04
CA THR A 173 -14.58 11.24 17.73
C THR A 173 -15.10 11.43 16.32
N PHE A 174 -14.62 10.64 15.35
CA PHE A 174 -15.22 10.63 14.02
C PHE A 174 -16.44 9.70 14.03
N PRO A 175 -17.60 10.16 13.55
CA PRO A 175 -18.82 9.35 13.51
C PRO A 175 -18.64 8.14 12.59
N VAL A 176 -19.31 7.04 12.99
CA VAL A 176 -19.28 5.72 12.32
C VAL A 176 -19.99 5.75 10.99
#